data_AF-A0A7S0NCK6-F1
#
_entry.id   AF-A0A7S0NCK6-F1
#
_cell.length_a   1.000
_cell.length_b   1.000
_cell.length_c   1.000
_cell.angle_alpha   90.00
_cell.angle_beta   90.00
_cell.angle_gamma   90.00
#
_symmetry.space_group_name_H-M   'P 1'
#
loop_
_entity.id
_entity.type
_entity.pdbx_description
1 polymer ?
#
loop_
_entity_poly.entity_id
_entity_poly.type
_entity_poly.pdbx_seq_one_letter_code
_entity_poly.pdbx_strand_id
1 'polypeptide(L)'
;PISQDLRHVQVMLAEALSQAPPSADMIYLEFCYETCANVTYSQSRPLLARAFAPSCSAAIFYTIKGARRISQLCVPVFDVIDRMYQFLIQTRLLEAYLSLPPIFVQDKFW
;
A
#
# COMPACT_ATOMS: atom_id res chain seq x y z
N PRO A 1 -13.22 21.26 -12.61
CA PRO A 1 -13.29 19.79 -12.62
C PRO A 1 -11.97 19.17 -12.16
N ILE A 2 -10.93 19.08 -13.01
CA ILE A 2 -9.66 18.40 -12.69
C ILE A 2 -8.95 18.99 -11.45
N SER A 3 -8.97 20.31 -11.29
CA SER A 3 -8.32 20.98 -10.15
C SER A 3 -9.01 20.72 -8.80
N GLN A 4 -10.31 20.46 -8.78
CA GLN A 4 -11.05 20.09 -7.58
C GLN A 4 -10.76 18.62 -7.21
N ASP A 5 -10.67 17.74 -8.20
CA ASP A 5 -10.35 16.32 -8.02
C ASP A 5 -8.94 16.15 -7.44
N LEU A 6 -7.95 16.89 -7.93
CA LEU A 6 -6.58 16.85 -7.40
C LEU A 6 -6.50 17.30 -5.93
N ARG A 7 -7.29 18.32 -5.55
CA ARG A 7 -7.32 18.80 -4.17
C ARG A 7 -7.93 17.75 -3.24
N HIS A 8 -8.96 17.03 -3.70
CA HIS A 8 -9.57 15.94 -2.94
C HIS A 8 -8.58 14.79 -2.72
N VAL A 9 -7.87 14.36 -3.77
CA VAL A 9 -6.83 13.32 -3.68
C VAL A 9 -5.71 13.73 -2.72
N GLN A 10 -5.26 15.00 -2.77
CA GLN A 10 -4.26 15.52 -1.84
C GLN A 10 -4.70 15.41 -0.38
N VAL A 11 -5.95 15.76 -0.07
CA VAL A 11 -6.50 15.67 1.29
C VAL A 11 -6.56 14.21 1.74
N MET A 12 -7.14 13.33 0.92
CA MET A 12 -7.23 11.90 1.25
C MET A 12 -5.85 11.27 1.49
N LEU A 13 -4.88 11.60 0.63
CA LEU A 13 -3.51 11.12 0.76
C LEU A 13 -2.87 11.63 2.05
N ALA A 14 -2.98 12.93 2.34
CA ALA A 14 -2.42 13.52 3.56
C ALA A 14 -3.02 12.89 4.83
N GLU A 15 -4.35 12.70 4.86
CA GLU A 15 -5.04 12.08 5.98
C GLU A 15 -4.63 10.61 6.18
N ALA A 16 -4.62 9.81 5.11
CA ALA A 16 -4.21 8.41 5.18
C ALA A 16 -2.74 8.27 5.62
N LEU A 17 -1.84 9.06 5.03
CA LEU A 17 -0.41 9.05 5.38
C LEU A 17 -0.15 9.54 6.81
N SER A 18 -0.97 10.45 7.35
CA SER A 18 -0.85 10.90 8.75
C SER A 18 -1.10 9.79 9.77
N GLN A 19 -1.81 8.73 9.37
CA GLN A 19 -2.09 7.56 10.21
C GLN A 19 -1.05 6.45 10.07
N ALA A 20 -0.04 6.62 9.20
CA ALA A 20 0.98 5.63 8.95
C ALA A 20 1.78 5.32 10.24
N PRO A 21 1.87 4.06 10.67
CA PRO A 21 2.72 3.73 11.80
C PRO A 21 4.20 3.89 11.47
N PRO A 22 5.05 4.10 12.50
CA PRO A 22 6.51 4.08 12.33
C PRO A 22 7.05 2.75 11.76
N SER A 23 6.31 1.66 11.92
CA SER A 23 6.68 0.34 11.38
C SER A 23 6.44 0.21 9.88
N ALA A 24 5.57 1.03 9.27
CA ALA A 24 5.19 0.92 7.86
C ALA A 24 6.40 1.07 6.94
N ASP A 25 6.57 0.09 6.06
CA ASP A 25 7.51 0.15 4.94
C ASP A 25 6.83 0.74 3.70
N MET A 26 5.56 0.37 3.46
CA MET A 26 4.83 0.81 2.27
C MET A 26 3.32 0.91 2.50
N ILE A 27 2.67 1.73 1.68
CA ILE A 27 1.22 1.95 1.70
C ILE A 27 0.71 1.84 0.26
N TYR A 28 -0.15 0.87 0.00
CA TYR A 28 -0.85 0.68 -1.25
C TYR A 28 -2.00 1.68 -1.33
N LEU A 29 -1.99 2.51 -2.36
CA LEU A 29 -3.02 3.51 -2.66
C LEU A 29 -4.06 2.95 -3.65
N GLU A 30 -3.70 1.83 -4.29
CA GLU A 30 -4.49 0.99 -5.18
C GLU A 30 -4.07 -0.47 -4.92
N PHE A 31 -5.05 -1.39 -4.89
CA PHE A 31 -4.77 -2.81 -4.68
C PHE A 31 -5.93 -3.69 -5.17
N CYS A 32 -5.61 -4.93 -5.51
CA CYS A 32 -6.57 -6.00 -5.81
C CYS A 32 -6.26 -7.27 -5.01
N TYR A 33 -7.20 -8.22 -5.05
CA TYR A 33 -7.08 -9.58 -4.51
C TYR A 33 -6.81 -9.68 -3.00
N GLU A 34 -7.06 -8.61 -2.25
CA GLU A 34 -7.12 -8.64 -0.79
C GLU A 34 -8.48 -9.13 -0.30
N THR A 35 -8.48 -9.89 0.79
CA THR A 35 -9.71 -10.39 1.41
C THR A 35 -9.83 -9.87 2.84
N CYS A 36 -11.03 -9.45 3.23
CA CYS A 36 -11.29 -8.92 4.58
C CYS A 36 -10.94 -9.92 5.70
N ALA A 37 -10.83 -11.21 5.39
CA ALA A 37 -10.45 -12.25 6.34
C ALA A 37 -8.97 -12.18 6.77
N ASN A 38 -8.08 -11.69 5.89
CA ASN A 38 -6.64 -11.66 6.14
C ASN A 38 -6.10 -10.26 6.47
N VAL A 39 -6.81 -9.22 6.02
CA VAL A 39 -6.48 -7.82 6.31
C VAL A 39 -6.73 -7.51 7.79
N THR A 40 -5.77 -6.82 8.43
CA THR A 40 -5.94 -6.39 9.83
C THR A 40 -6.37 -4.93 9.92
N TYR A 41 -7.57 -4.67 10.42
CA TYR A 41 -8.11 -3.33 10.62
C TYR A 41 -7.75 -2.79 12.01
N SER A 42 -7.61 -1.47 12.14
CA SER A 42 -7.34 -0.82 13.42
C SER A 42 -8.30 0.33 13.67
N GLN A 43 -8.93 0.35 14.86
CA GLN A 43 -9.77 1.48 15.28
C GLN A 43 -8.97 2.77 15.48
N SER A 44 -7.69 2.67 15.83
CA SER A 44 -6.81 3.85 16.00
C SER A 44 -6.32 4.45 14.68
N ARG A 45 -6.49 3.73 13.56
CA ARG A 45 -6.02 4.12 12.22
C ARG A 45 -7.06 3.74 11.18
N PRO A 46 -8.26 4.33 11.20
CA PRO A 46 -9.39 3.87 10.39
C PRO A 46 -9.16 4.00 8.88
N LEU A 47 -8.22 4.86 8.44
CA LEU A 47 -7.90 5.05 7.03
C LEU A 47 -6.82 4.08 6.52
N LEU A 48 -6.29 3.21 7.39
CA LEU A 48 -5.28 2.23 7.04
C LEU A 48 -5.62 0.83 7.55
N ALA A 49 -5.47 -0.16 6.69
CA ALA A 49 -5.52 -1.58 7.02
C ALA A 49 -4.13 -2.19 6.85
N ARG A 50 -3.69 -3.09 7.72
CA ARG A 50 -2.46 -3.86 7.47
C ARG A 50 -2.73 -4.85 6.34
N ALA A 51 -1.92 -4.76 5.28
CA ALA A 51 -2.02 -5.63 4.12
C ALA A 51 -1.46 -7.03 4.46
N PHE A 52 -1.97 -8.04 3.76
CA PHE A 52 -1.49 -9.42 3.87
C PHE A 52 -0.84 -9.90 2.57
N ALA A 53 -1.51 -9.71 1.44
CA ALA A 53 -1.03 -10.14 0.12
C ALA A 53 -1.62 -9.26 -1.00
N PRO A 54 -1.35 -7.94 -1.00
CA PRO A 54 -1.89 -7.04 -2.01
C PRO A 54 -1.27 -7.32 -3.39
N SER A 55 -2.05 -7.14 -4.46
CA SER A 55 -1.60 -7.21 -5.86
C SER A 55 -2.08 -5.98 -6.64
N CYS A 56 -1.73 -5.92 -7.93
CA CYS A 56 -2.15 -4.88 -8.88
C CYS A 56 -1.63 -3.50 -8.45
N SER A 57 -0.33 -3.44 -8.16
CA SER A 57 0.30 -2.25 -7.61
C SER A 57 0.63 -1.18 -8.67
N ALA A 58 -0.38 -0.40 -9.10
CA ALA A 58 -0.12 0.80 -9.91
C ALA A 58 0.30 2.01 -9.06
N ALA A 59 -0.19 2.11 -7.82
CA ALA A 59 0.11 3.22 -6.92
C ALA A 59 0.54 2.75 -5.51
N ILE A 60 1.83 2.92 -5.19
CA ILE A 60 2.41 2.63 -3.88
C ILE A 60 3.16 3.85 -3.35
N PHE A 61 2.90 4.21 -2.09
CA PHE A 61 3.74 5.10 -1.32
C PHE A 61 4.79 4.30 -0.52
N TYR A 62 6.06 4.64 -0.67
CA TYR A 62 7.15 4.02 0.09
C TYR A 62 7.62 4.98 1.18
N THR A 63 7.71 4.51 2.42
CA THR A 63 8.42 5.28 3.45
C THR A 63 9.92 5.26 3.15
N ILE A 64 10.69 6.21 3.69
CA ILE A 64 12.16 6.23 3.53
C ILE A 64 12.76 4.89 4.01
N LYS A 65 12.24 4.34 5.11
CA LYS A 65 12.63 3.03 5.64
C LYS A 65 12.30 1.90 4.66
N GLY A 66 11.08 1.88 4.13
CA GLY A 66 10.64 0.86 3.19
C GLY A 66 11.41 0.89 1.88
N ALA A 67 11.66 2.08 1.31
CA ALA A 67 12.44 2.23 0.09
C ALA A 67 13.86 1.65 0.24
N ARG A 68 14.55 1.96 1.36
CA ARG A 68 15.86 1.39 1.67
C ARG A 68 15.80 -0.14 1.79
N ARG A 69 14.81 -0.65 2.51
CA ARG A 69 14.64 -2.09 2.72
C ARG A 69 14.35 -2.84 1.43
N ILE A 70 13.48 -2.29 0.57
CA ILE A 70 13.19 -2.82 -0.76
C ILE A 70 14.45 -2.85 -1.62
N SER A 71 15.26 -1.79 -1.63
CA SER A 71 16.51 -1.78 -2.39
C SER A 71 17.53 -2.84 -1.95
N GLN A 72 17.42 -3.37 -0.72
CA GLN A 72 18.27 -4.44 -0.21
C GLN A 72 17.68 -5.82 -0.49
N LEU A 73 16.36 -5.97 -0.36
CA LEU A 73 15.67 -7.25 -0.49
C LEU A 73 15.39 -7.66 -1.94
N CYS A 74 15.28 -6.68 -2.85
CA CYS A 74 14.87 -6.92 -4.24
C CYS A 74 16.05 -6.92 -5.22
N VAL A 75 17.28 -7.12 -4.73
CA VAL A 75 18.48 -7.19 -5.57
C VAL A 75 19.20 -8.53 -5.35
N PRO A 76 19.34 -9.38 -6.39
CA PRO A 76 18.72 -9.22 -7.71
C PRO A 76 17.19 -9.30 -7.63
N VAL A 77 16.51 -8.70 -8.60
CA VAL A 77 15.06 -8.88 -8.75
C VAL A 77 14.82 -10.36 -9.01
N PHE A 78 13.99 -10.99 -8.16
CA PHE A 78 13.77 -12.44 -8.19
C PHE A 78 12.38 -12.85 -8.68
N ASP A 79 11.45 -11.91 -8.82
CA ASP A 79 10.14 -12.13 -9.42
C ASP A 79 9.52 -10.78 -9.87
N VAL A 80 8.33 -10.81 -10.47
CA VAL A 80 7.51 -9.62 -10.74
C VAL A 80 7.11 -8.93 -9.43
N ILE A 81 6.97 -7.60 -9.48
CA ILE A 81 6.81 -6.75 -8.29
C ILE A 81 5.69 -7.20 -7.34
N ASP A 82 4.53 -7.57 -7.87
CA ASP A 82 3.38 -8.02 -7.08
C ASP A 82 3.69 -9.30 -6.30
N ARG A 83 4.25 -10.34 -6.95
CA ARG A 83 4.60 -11.59 -6.28
C ARG A 83 5.77 -11.42 -5.31
N MET A 84 6.75 -10.61 -5.69
CA MET A 84 7.90 -10.28 -4.86
C MET A 84 7.48 -9.57 -3.57
N TYR A 85 6.65 -8.53 -3.66
CA TYR A 85 6.18 -7.82 -2.48
C TYR A 85 5.22 -8.65 -1.63
N GLN A 86 4.31 -9.41 -2.24
CA GLN A 86 3.47 -10.37 -1.49
C GLN A 86 4.32 -11.31 -0.66
N PHE A 87 5.32 -11.95 -1.27
CA PHE A 87 6.24 -12.83 -0.55
C PHE A 87 6.89 -12.11 0.62
N LEU A 88 7.49 -10.93 0.40
CA LEU A 88 8.17 -10.18 1.44
C LEU A 88 7.23 -9.72 2.57
N ILE A 89 5.97 -9.40 2.27
CA ILE A 89 4.95 -9.03 3.26
C ILE A 89 4.56 -10.26 4.09
N GLN A 90 4.26 -11.38 3.44
CA GLN A 90 3.86 -12.63 4.09
C GLN A 90 4.97 -13.22 4.96
N THR A 91 6.24 -13.09 4.55
CA THR A 91 7.40 -13.49 5.35
C THR A 91 7.82 -12.43 6.39
N ARG A 92 7.04 -11.36 6.56
CA ARG A 92 7.27 -10.27 7.51
C ARG A 92 8.60 -9.52 7.31
N LEU A 93 9.16 -9.60 6.11
CA LEU A 93 10.33 -8.81 5.72
C LEU A 93 9.95 -7.38 5.37
N LEU A 94 8.73 -7.17 4.86
CA LEU A 94 8.12 -5.85 4.67
C LEU A 94 6.82 -5.72 5.46
N GLU A 95 6.54 -4.53 5.96
CA GLU A 95 5.24 -4.20 6.56
C GLU A 95 4.46 -3.22 5.66
N ALA A 96 3.37 -3.71 5.10
CA ALA A 96 2.54 -2.97 4.16
C ALA A 96 1.17 -2.63 4.75
N TYR A 97 0.62 -1.51 4.28
CA TYR A 97 -0.73 -1.05 4.60
C TYR A 97 -1.52 -0.74 3.33
N LEU A 98 -2.84 -0.75 3.44
CA LEU A 98 -3.81 -0.41 2.39
C LEU A 98 -4.51 0.90 2.80
N SER A 99 -4.65 1.86 1.90
CA SER A 99 -5.53 3.01 2.14
C SER A 99 -7.00 2.56 2.13
N LEU A 100 -7.79 3.04 3.09
CA LEU A 100 -9.22 2.78 3.18
C LEU A 100 -10.03 4.09 3.13
N PRO A 101 -10.87 4.30 2.09
CA PRO A 101 -10.97 3.49 0.87
C PRO A 101 -9.68 3.59 0.01
N PRO A 102 -9.52 2.75 -1.04
CA PRO A 102 -8.48 2.96 -2.05
C PRO A 102 -8.53 4.39 -2.59
N ILE A 103 -7.39 5.06 -2.65
CA ILE A 103 -7.30 6.45 -3.16
C ILE A 103 -7.37 6.45 -4.70
N PHE A 104 -6.76 5.45 -5.31
CA PHE A 104 -6.87 5.19 -6.75
C PHE A 104 -7.60 3.88 -6.97
N VAL A 105 -8.30 3.82 -8.09
CA VAL A 105 -9.01 2.63 -8.55
C VAL A 105 -8.51 2.34 -9.95
N GLN A 106 -8.24 1.07 -10.24
CA GLN A 106 -7.82 0.66 -11.57
C GLN A 106 -8.92 0.98 -12.58
N ASP A 107 -8.60 1.76 -13.62
CA ASP A 107 -9.59 2.33 -14.54
C ASP A 107 -10.35 1.29 -15.40
N LYS A 108 -9.99 0.00 -15.36
CA LYS A 108 -10.73 -1.15 -15.92
C LYS A 108 -10.02 -2.47 -15.60
N PHE A 109 -10.77 -3.47 -15.14
CA PHE A 109 -10.60 -4.85 -15.63
C PHE A 109 -11.37 -4.91 -16.95
N TRP A 110 -10.72 -5.32 -18.04
CA TRP A 110 -11.41 -5.95 -19.16
C TRP A 110 -11.20 -7.45 -19.04
#